data_AF-A0A2R6MIL4-F1
#
_entry.id   AF-A0A2R6MIL4-F1
#
_cell.length_a   1.000
_cell.length_b   1.000
_cell.length_c   1.000
_cell.angle_alpha   90.00
_cell.angle_beta   90.00
_cell.angle_gamma   90.00
#
_symmetry.space_group_name_H-M   'P 1'
#
loop_
_entity.id
_entity.type
_entity.pdbx_description
1 polymer ?
#
loop_
_entity_poly.entity_id
_entity_poly.type
_entity_poly.pdbx_seq_one_letter_code
_entity_poly.pdbx_strand_id
1 'polypeptide(L)'
;MSKTNPRLNSLIADLKSTARNGGGDVWADLAERLEKPRRSHAEVNLGRIERYAREEETVLVPGKVLGSGALRKDVTVAAVDFSGSAEVIR
;
A
#
# COMPACT_ATOMS: atom_id res chain seq x y z
N MET A 1 9.93 -5.14 -17.98
CA MET A 1 8.95 -4.23 -18.60
C MET A 1 8.75 -3.05 -17.67
N SER A 2 8.89 -1.82 -18.16
CA SER A 2 8.54 -0.61 -17.41
C SER A 2 7.02 -0.51 -17.24
N LYS A 3 6.56 0.12 -16.16
CA LYS A 3 5.13 0.43 -16.01
C LYS A 3 4.76 1.55 -16.98
N THR A 4 3.54 1.54 -17.48
CA THR A 4 3.03 2.62 -18.34
C THR A 4 2.63 3.86 -17.53
N ASN A 5 2.24 3.70 -16.25
CA ASN A 5 1.83 4.83 -15.41
C ASN A 5 3.06 5.56 -14.86
N PRO A 6 3.29 6.84 -15.24
CA PRO A 6 4.46 7.59 -14.79
C PRO A 6 4.48 7.83 -13.27
N ARG A 7 3.33 8.05 -12.62
CA ARG A 7 3.27 8.23 -11.17
C ARG A 7 3.72 7.00 -10.41
N LEU A 8 3.35 5.81 -10.91
CA LEU A 8 3.78 4.55 -10.32
C LEU A 8 5.29 4.33 -10.51
N ASN A 9 5.84 4.71 -11.66
CA ASN A 9 7.29 4.64 -11.87
C ASN A 9 8.03 5.59 -10.92
N SER A 10 7.56 6.82 -10.74
CA SER A 10 8.13 7.78 -9.78
C SER A 10 8.06 7.24 -8.35
N LEU A 11 6.91 6.72 -7.91
CA LEU A 11 6.77 6.12 -6.59
C LEU A 11 7.77 4.98 -6.37
N ILE A 12 7.92 4.08 -7.34
CA ILE A 12 8.90 2.97 -7.24
C ILE A 12 10.33 3.53 -7.13
N ALA A 13 10.67 4.58 -7.86
CA ALA A 13 11.99 5.22 -7.78
C ALA A 13 12.22 5.86 -6.40
N ASP A 14 11.23 6.56 -5.86
CA ASP A 14 11.30 7.20 -4.55
C ASP A 14 11.44 6.17 -3.42
N LEU A 15 10.70 5.07 -3.49
CA LEU A 15 10.80 3.95 -2.55
C LEU A 15 12.19 3.32 -2.58
N LYS A 16 12.76 3.10 -3.77
CA LYS A 16 14.12 2.57 -3.92
C LYS A 16 15.18 3.54 -3.41
N SER A 17 15.01 4.84 -3.65
CA SER A 17 15.90 5.88 -3.12
C SER A 17 15.86 5.89 -1.59
N THR A 18 14.66 5.88 -1.01
CA THR A 18 14.43 5.85 0.44
C THR A 18 15.05 4.62 1.09
N ALA A 19 14.87 3.43 0.49
CA ALA A 19 15.48 2.19 0.98
C ALA A 19 17.02 2.28 1.01
N ARG A 20 17.65 2.81 -0.05
CA ARG A 20 19.11 2.96 -0.13
C ARG A 20 19.67 3.96 0.87
N ASN A 21 18.90 4.98 1.21
CA ASN A 21 19.31 6.05 2.13
C ASN A 21 19.05 5.72 3.61
N GLY A 22 18.82 4.45 3.96
CA GLY A 22 18.63 4.00 5.34
C GLY A 22 17.18 3.99 5.83
N GLY A 23 16.19 4.12 4.94
CA GLY A 23 14.77 4.10 5.30
C GLY A 23 14.22 2.73 5.76
N GLY A 24 15.02 1.67 5.69
CA GLY A 24 14.66 0.31 6.10
C GLY A 24 14.19 -0.62 4.97
N ASP A 25 14.29 -1.92 5.20
CA ASP A 25 14.05 -2.98 4.20
C ASP A 25 12.62 -3.03 3.67
N VAL A 26 11.66 -2.47 4.42
CA VAL A 26 10.24 -2.41 4.03
C VAL A 26 10.02 -1.65 2.73
N TRP A 27 10.77 -0.57 2.48
CA TRP A 27 10.63 0.22 1.26
C TRP A 27 11.19 -0.50 0.03
N ALA A 28 12.25 -1.30 0.22
CA ALA A 28 12.79 -2.15 -0.83
C ALA A 28 11.79 -3.25 -1.21
N ASP A 29 11.17 -3.92 -0.22
CA ASP A 29 10.12 -4.92 -0.45
C ASP A 29 8.89 -4.30 -1.14
N LEU A 30 8.46 -3.12 -0.69
CA LEU A 30 7.33 -2.41 -1.30
C LEU A 30 7.61 -2.08 -2.77
N ALA A 31 8.81 -1.56 -3.07
CA ALA A 31 9.23 -1.29 -4.44
C ALA A 31 9.25 -2.57 -5.30
N GLU A 32 9.83 -3.65 -4.80
CA GLU A 32 9.90 -4.94 -5.52
C GLU A 32 8.50 -5.48 -5.86
N ARG A 33 7.57 -5.42 -4.90
CA ARG A 33 6.18 -5.86 -5.11
C ARG A 33 5.47 -4.99 -6.15
N LEU A 34 5.69 -3.69 -6.12
CA LEU A 34 5.08 -2.77 -7.10
C LEU A 34 5.68 -2.92 -8.50
N GLU A 35 6.92 -3.40 -8.63
CA GLU A 35 7.53 -3.75 -9.92
C GLU A 35 6.89 -4.98 -10.58
N LYS A 36 6.36 -5.92 -9.80
CA LYS A 36 5.67 -7.11 -10.33
C LYS A 36 4.41 -6.76 -11.12
N PRO A 37 3.92 -7.60 -12.06
CA PRO A 37 2.74 -7.29 -12.88
C PRO A 37 1.54 -6.86 -12.05
N ARG A 38 0.70 -5.94 -12.57
CA ARG A 38 -0.44 -5.36 -11.81
C ARG A 38 -1.37 -6.41 -11.19
N ARG A 39 -1.59 -7.54 -11.87
CA ARG A 39 -2.39 -8.68 -11.36
C ARG A 39 -1.88 -9.32 -10.07
N SER A 40 -0.63 -9.02 -9.68
CA SER A 40 -0.01 -9.51 -8.45
C SER A 40 0.08 -8.46 -7.35
N HIS A 41 -0.37 -7.23 -7.62
CA HIS A 41 -0.45 -6.18 -6.60
C HIS A 41 -1.54 -6.53 -5.59
N ALA A 42 -1.38 -6.05 -4.37
CA ALA A 42 -2.32 -6.36 -3.30
C ALA A 42 -3.68 -5.67 -3.55
N GLU A 43 -4.76 -6.40 -3.34
CA GLU A 43 -6.11 -5.85 -3.22
C GLU A 43 -6.67 -6.27 -1.87
N VAL A 44 -6.82 -5.31 -0.97
CA VAL A 44 -7.10 -5.57 0.45
C VAL A 44 -8.38 -4.87 0.87
N ASN A 45 -9.33 -5.64 1.39
CA ASN A 45 -10.56 -5.10 1.95
C ASN A 45 -10.37 -4.63 3.40
N LEU A 46 -11.13 -3.62 3.83
CA LEU A 46 -11.14 -3.08 5.19
C LEU A 46 -11.25 -4.15 6.27
N GLY A 47 -12.13 -5.14 6.08
CA GLY A 47 -12.30 -6.23 7.05
C GLY A 47 -11.05 -7.11 7.24
N ARG A 48 -10.14 -7.15 6.26
CA ARG A 48 -8.83 -7.81 6.42
C ARG A 48 -7.89 -6.95 7.25
N ILE A 49 -7.89 -5.63 7.05
CA ILE A 49 -7.08 -4.68 7.83
C ILE A 49 -7.53 -4.73 9.30
N GLU A 50 -8.83 -4.60 9.57
CA GLU A 50 -9.41 -4.71 10.92
C GLU A 50 -8.98 -5.99 11.65
N ARG A 51 -8.90 -7.12 10.93
CA ARG A 51 -8.53 -8.41 11.52
C ARG A 51 -7.07 -8.47 11.97
N TYR A 52 -6.15 -7.91 11.19
CA TYR A 52 -4.72 -8.15 11.35
C TYR A 52 -3.92 -6.93 11.85
N ALA A 53 -4.41 -5.72 11.62
CA ALA A 53 -3.77 -4.51 12.10
C ALA A 53 -3.90 -4.38 13.62
N ARG A 54 -2.90 -3.79 14.25
CA ARG A 54 -2.96 -3.35 15.65
C ARG A 54 -3.29 -1.86 15.70
N GLU A 55 -3.95 -1.42 16.76
CA GLU A 55 -4.21 0.00 16.99
C GLU A 55 -2.88 0.77 17.04
N GLU A 56 -2.91 2.02 16.56
CA GLU A 56 -1.76 2.93 16.49
C GLU A 56 -0.61 2.44 15.58
N GLU A 57 -0.84 1.44 14.73
CA GLU A 57 0.11 0.96 13.74
C GLU A 57 -0.11 1.61 12.37
N THR A 58 0.97 1.75 11.59
CA THR A 58 0.90 2.09 10.17
C THR A 58 0.88 0.83 9.31
N VAL A 59 -0.23 0.60 8.61
CA VAL A 59 -0.42 -0.51 7.67
C VAL A 59 -0.02 -0.08 6.26
N LEU A 60 0.97 -0.75 5.68
CA LEU A 60 1.40 -0.52 4.30
C LEU A 60 0.78 -1.57 3.36
N VAL A 61 0.11 -1.11 2.30
CA VAL A 61 -0.50 -1.96 1.28
C VAL A 61 0.19 -1.77 -0.08
N PRO A 62 0.92 -2.77 -0.62
CA PRO A 62 1.56 -2.72 -1.94
C PRO A 62 0.53 -2.87 -3.09
N GLY A 63 -0.44 -1.99 -3.12
CA GLY A 63 -1.55 -2.02 -4.08
C GLY A 63 -2.72 -1.19 -3.59
N LYS A 64 -3.93 -1.69 -3.79
CA LYS A 64 -5.18 -0.96 -3.58
C LYS A 64 -5.96 -1.45 -2.36
N VAL A 65 -6.54 -0.50 -1.62
CA VAL A 65 -7.50 -0.80 -0.55
C VAL A 65 -8.92 -0.68 -1.07
N LEU A 66 -9.77 -1.64 -0.69
CA LEU A 66 -11.15 -1.80 -1.13
C LEU A 66 -12.11 -1.71 0.07
N GLY A 67 -13.33 -1.20 -0.17
CA GLY A 67 -14.27 -0.81 0.89
C GLY A 67 -15.11 -1.93 1.53
N SER A 68 -14.86 -3.22 1.30
CA SER A 68 -15.70 -4.26 1.92
C SER A 68 -15.31 -4.53 3.37
N GLY A 69 -16.32 -4.68 4.23
CA GLY A 69 -16.15 -4.87 5.67
C GLY A 69 -16.11 -3.54 6.43
N ALA A 70 -15.77 -3.59 7.71
CA ALA A 70 -15.67 -2.42 8.57
C ALA A 70 -14.27 -2.33 9.16
N LEU A 71 -13.73 -1.11 9.24
CA LEU A 71 -12.51 -0.76 9.96
C LEU A 71 -12.92 0.12 11.14
N ARG A 72 -12.65 -0.33 12.37
CA ARG A 72 -13.03 0.37 13.60
C ARG A 72 -11.82 0.74 14.44
N LYS A 73 -10.74 -0.05 14.32
CA LYS A 73 -9.46 0.27 14.94
C LYS A 73 -8.92 1.58 14.38
N ASP A 74 -8.35 2.40 15.27
CA ASP A 74 -7.61 3.59 14.87
C ASP A 74 -6.24 3.16 14.33
N VAL A 75 -6.14 3.10 13.00
CA VAL A 75 -4.94 2.66 12.28
C VAL A 75 -4.68 3.59 11.11
N THR A 76 -3.41 3.89 10.85
CA THR A 76 -3.02 4.64 9.66
C THR A 76 -2.79 3.67 8.52
N VAL A 77 -3.50 3.81 7.40
CA VAL A 77 -3.30 2.95 6.23
C VAL A 77 -2.67 3.75 5.10
N ALA A 78 -1.53 3.30 4.58
CA ALA A 78 -0.91 3.83 3.38
C ALA A 78 -0.98 2.81 2.24
N ALA A 79 -1.52 3.21 1.09
CA ALA A 79 -1.70 2.37 -0.08
C ALA A 79 -1.36 3.13 -1.36
N VAL A 80 -1.17 2.41 -2.47
CA VAL A 80 -0.99 3.04 -3.79
C VAL A 80 -2.28 3.74 -4.24
N ASP A 81 -3.42 3.18 -3.87
CA ASP A 81 -4.74 3.70 -4.24
C ASP A 81 -5.81 3.20 -3.25
N PHE A 82 -6.93 3.92 -3.19
CA PHE A 82 -8.11 3.54 -2.42
C PHE A 82 -9.33 3.47 -3.36
N SER A 83 -10.28 2.57 -3.11
CA SER A 83 -11.59 2.69 -3.75
C SER A 83 -12.34 3.87 -3.14
N GLY A 84 -13.26 4.50 -3.89
CA GLY A 84 -14.05 5.61 -3.35
C GLY A 84 -14.80 5.24 -2.06
N SER A 85 -15.29 4.00 -1.95
CA SER A 85 -15.93 3.49 -0.72
C SER A 85 -14.96 3.26 0.45
N ALA A 86 -13.66 3.14 0.20
CA ALA A 86 -12.64 2.98 1.23
C ALA A 86 -12.09 4.35 1.68
N GLU A 87 -11.91 5.29 0.75
CA GLU A 87 -11.34 6.62 1.02
C GLU A 87 -12.20 7.47 1.97
N VAL A 88 -13.51 7.20 2.05
CA VAL A 88 -14.43 7.89 2.97
C VAL A 88 -14.15 7.53 4.43
N ILE A 89 -13.42 6.43 4.68
CA ILE A 89 -13.07 5.97 6.02
C ILE A 89 -11.69 6.52 6.36
N ARG A 90 -11.69 7.59 7.16
CA ARG A 90 -10.49 8.19 7.75
C ARG A 90 -10.15 7.50 9.06
#